data_AF-A0A1X7SWA6-F1
#
_entry.id   AF-A0A1X7SWA6-F1
#
_cell.length_a   1.000
_cell.length_b   1.000
_cell.length_c   1.000
_cell.angle_alpha   90.00
_cell.angle_beta   90.00
_cell.angle_gamma   90.00
#
_symmetry.space_group_name_H-M   'P 1'
#
loop_
_entity.id
_entity.type
_entity.pdbx_description
1 polymer ?
#
loop_
_entity_poly.entity_id
_entity_poly.type
_entity_poly.pdbx_seq_one_letter_code
_entity_poly.pdbx_strand_id
1 'polypeptide(L)'
;MLNSEKIFTFAEKYLPRLGYKKRIHFMNPMVPGLTGAKMSASDPDSKIDPLDSAKDVKKKLKKAFCEPGNITENGVLSFVKYVIFPIISGQAFVIKREEKHGGDISFMDYKELEEAYAKEEVYPLDLKNAVAEELNKLLDPIRAKFNSDPSLKKLRDMAYPGGEKSEGKKEGGAAAANCAVDITRLDLRVGEIISIEK
;
A
#
# COMPACT_ATOMS: atom_id res chain seq x y z
N MET A 1 2.81 -11.46 -12.20
CA MET A 1 3.12 -12.59 -11.31
C MET A 1 2.58 -12.26 -9.92
N LEU A 2 1.47 -12.88 -9.53
CA LEU A 2 0.82 -12.64 -8.25
C LEU A 2 1.64 -13.30 -7.12
N ASN A 3 1.74 -12.65 -5.97
CA ASN A 3 2.67 -13.03 -4.90
C ASN A 3 2.47 -14.46 -4.38
N SER A 4 1.25 -14.99 -4.48
CA SER A 4 0.85 -16.29 -3.91
C SER A 4 0.79 -17.44 -4.92
N GLU A 5 1.00 -17.19 -6.22
CA GLU A 5 0.91 -18.22 -7.30
C GLU A 5 1.80 -19.44 -7.03
N LYS A 6 3.03 -19.20 -6.57
CA LYS A 6 4.01 -20.26 -6.28
C LYS A 6 3.58 -21.16 -5.12
N ILE A 7 2.89 -20.60 -4.13
CA ILE A 7 2.40 -21.36 -2.98
C ILE A 7 1.18 -22.20 -3.38
N PHE A 8 0.31 -21.67 -4.23
CA PHE A 8 -0.89 -22.38 -4.70
C PHE A 8 -0.54 -23.56 -5.61
N THR A 9 0.34 -23.34 -6.58
CA THR A 9 0.88 -24.43 -7.42
C THR A 9 1.61 -25.50 -6.60
N PHE A 10 2.32 -25.11 -5.54
CA PHE A 10 2.89 -26.04 -4.58
C PHE A 10 1.79 -26.84 -3.84
N ALA A 11 0.81 -26.16 -3.26
CA ALA A 11 -0.28 -26.79 -2.53
C ALA A 11 -1.05 -27.80 -3.41
N GLU A 12 -1.36 -27.46 -4.65
CA GLU A 12 -2.04 -28.35 -5.59
C GLU A 12 -1.24 -29.62 -5.92
N LYS A 13 0.09 -29.55 -5.91
CA LYS A 13 0.98 -30.68 -6.21
C LYS A 13 1.17 -31.60 -5.01
N TYR A 14 1.28 -31.04 -3.80
CA TYR A 14 1.66 -31.81 -2.60
C TYR A 14 0.47 -32.24 -1.74
N LEU A 15 -0.64 -31.50 -1.69
CA LEU A 15 -1.83 -31.90 -0.91
C LEU A 15 -2.40 -33.27 -1.32
N PRO A 16 -2.52 -33.62 -2.62
CA PRO A 16 -3.00 -34.94 -3.03
C PRO A 16 -2.07 -36.08 -2.64
N ARG A 17 -0.76 -35.83 -2.59
CA ARG A 17 0.24 -36.83 -2.17
C ARG A 17 0.15 -37.19 -0.70
N LEU A 18 -0.42 -36.29 0.11
CA LEU A 18 -0.68 -36.47 1.53
C LEU A 18 -2.09 -37.01 1.80
N GLY A 19 -2.87 -37.35 0.76
CA GLY A 19 -4.25 -37.83 0.89
C GLY A 19 -5.30 -36.73 1.09
N TYR A 20 -4.92 -35.45 1.02
CA TYR A 20 -5.86 -34.33 1.12
C TYR A 20 -6.46 -33.95 -0.24
N LYS A 21 -7.70 -33.45 -0.22
CA LYS A 21 -8.39 -32.95 -1.42
C LYS A 21 -7.73 -31.64 -1.89
N LYS A 22 -7.67 -31.46 -3.22
CA LYS A 22 -7.29 -30.18 -3.83
C LYS A 22 -8.24 -29.07 -3.40
N ARG A 23 -7.71 -27.86 -3.27
CA ARG A 23 -8.46 -26.66 -2.87
C ARG A 23 -8.56 -25.72 -4.05
N ILE A 24 -9.63 -24.92 -4.05
CA ILE A 24 -9.82 -23.85 -5.03
C ILE A 24 -9.01 -22.64 -4.55
N HIS A 25 -8.29 -22.00 -5.46
CA HIS A 25 -7.49 -20.82 -5.19
C HIS A 25 -8.08 -19.61 -5.91
N PHE A 26 -8.52 -18.60 -5.16
CA PHE A 26 -8.92 -17.30 -5.70
C PHE A 26 -7.74 -16.33 -5.59
N MET A 27 -7.37 -15.71 -6.71
CA MET A 27 -6.27 -14.76 -6.78
C MET A 27 -6.79 -13.39 -7.21
N ASN A 28 -6.58 -12.37 -6.38
CA ASN A 28 -6.87 -10.99 -6.73
C ASN A 28 -5.68 -10.39 -7.49
N PRO A 29 -5.88 -9.57 -8.54
CA PRO A 29 -4.84 -8.71 -9.10
C PRO A 29 -4.09 -7.93 -8.02
N MET A 30 -2.78 -7.77 -8.23
CA MET A 30 -1.97 -6.90 -7.38
C MET A 30 -2.23 -5.44 -7.78
N VAL A 31 -2.59 -4.62 -6.79
CA VAL A 31 -2.67 -3.18 -6.98
C VAL A 31 -1.24 -2.62 -7.02
N PRO A 32 -0.84 -1.90 -8.09
CA PRO A 32 0.48 -1.29 -8.18
C PRO A 32 0.67 -0.21 -7.11
N GLY A 33 1.94 0.08 -6.82
CA GLY A 33 2.33 1.12 -5.86
C GLY A 33 1.99 2.52 -6.36
N LEU A 34 1.89 3.49 -5.44
CA LEU A 34 1.73 4.90 -5.81
C LEU A 34 2.97 5.46 -6.51
N THR A 35 4.16 4.99 -6.13
CA THR A 35 5.46 5.48 -6.62
C THR A 35 6.25 4.42 -7.39
N GLY A 36 5.65 3.27 -7.72
CA GLY A 36 6.35 2.20 -8.44
C GLY A 36 5.47 0.97 -8.71
N ALA A 37 6.07 -0.09 -9.28
CA ALA A 37 5.34 -1.26 -9.75
C ALA A 37 4.66 -2.10 -8.63
N LYS A 38 5.08 -1.96 -7.37
CA LYS A 38 4.58 -2.78 -6.26
C LYS A 38 4.40 -1.93 -5.00
N MET A 39 3.25 -2.09 -4.34
CA MET A 39 3.05 -1.62 -2.96
C MET A 39 4.01 -2.38 -2.04
N SER A 40 5.10 -1.74 -1.61
CA SER A 40 6.06 -2.31 -0.67
C SER A 40 5.81 -1.79 0.75
N ALA A 41 5.92 -2.67 1.75
CA ALA A 41 5.84 -2.26 3.14
C ALA A 41 7.07 -1.42 3.57
N SER A 42 8.18 -1.54 2.84
CA SER A 42 9.47 -0.90 3.11
C SER A 42 9.51 0.59 2.80
N ASP A 43 8.73 1.05 1.82
CA ASP A 43 8.69 2.46 1.43
C ASP A 43 7.43 3.13 2.00
N PRO A 44 7.54 3.98 3.03
CA PRO A 44 6.38 4.58 3.68
C PRO A 44 5.59 5.53 2.75
N ASP A 45 6.26 6.11 1.75
CA ASP A 45 5.63 6.94 0.72
C ASP A 45 4.94 6.14 -0.39
N SER A 46 5.24 4.84 -0.53
CA SER A 46 4.67 3.98 -1.56
C SER A 46 3.29 3.41 -1.18
N LYS A 47 2.98 3.39 0.12
CA LYS A 47 1.74 2.83 0.69
C LYS A 47 0.89 3.89 1.39
N ILE A 48 -0.42 3.71 1.33
CA ILE A 48 -1.36 4.47 2.16
C ILE A 48 -1.76 3.60 3.34
N ASP A 49 -1.50 4.09 4.55
CA ASP A 49 -1.94 3.45 5.77
C ASP A 49 -3.42 3.80 6.03
N PRO A 50 -4.26 2.84 6.47
CA PRO A 50 -5.64 3.14 6.84
C PRO A 50 -5.78 4.22 7.93
N LEU A 51 -4.73 4.45 8.72
CA LEU A 51 -4.67 5.46 9.78
C LEU A 51 -3.96 6.76 9.37
N ASP A 52 -3.46 6.87 8.13
CA ASP A 52 -2.88 8.10 7.61
C ASP A 52 -3.88 9.26 7.75
N SER A 53 -3.41 10.47 8.03
CA SER A 53 -4.28 11.65 8.06
C SER A 53 -4.70 12.05 6.64
N ALA A 54 -5.78 12.84 6.51
CA ALA A 54 -6.21 13.35 5.20
C ALA A 54 -5.14 14.17 4.46
N LYS A 55 -4.27 14.85 5.22
CA LYS A 55 -3.13 15.60 4.67
C LYS A 55 -2.06 14.66 4.13
N ASP A 56 -1.77 13.57 4.85
CA ASP A 56 -0.75 12.59 4.44
C ASP A 56 -1.18 11.81 3.21
N VAL A 57 -2.45 11.40 3.14
CA VAL A 57 -3.06 10.81 1.94
C VAL A 57 -2.89 11.73 0.73
N LYS A 58 -3.23 13.02 0.87
CA LYS A 58 -3.09 14.01 -0.22
C LYS A 58 -1.63 14.21 -0.60
N LYS A 59 -0.71 14.20 0.36
CA LYS A 59 0.74 14.33 0.11
C LYS A 59 1.30 13.12 -0.64
N LYS A 60 0.93 11.90 -0.25
CA LYS A 60 1.33 10.64 -0.90
C LYS A 60 0.78 10.55 -2.32
N LEU A 61 -0.50 10.88 -2.53
CA LEU A 61 -1.11 10.92 -3.86
C LEU A 61 -0.51 11.99 -4.77
N LYS A 62 -0.11 13.15 -4.23
CA LYS A 62 0.61 14.17 -5.01
C LYS A 62 1.93 13.65 -5.56
N LYS A 63 2.69 12.91 -4.75
CA LYS A 63 3.96 12.26 -5.14
C LYS A 63 3.78 11.07 -6.07
N ALA A 64 2.57 10.52 -6.19
CA ALA A 64 2.32 9.34 -7.00
C ALA A 64 2.62 9.59 -8.48
N PHE A 65 3.09 8.56 -9.17
CA PHE A 65 3.36 8.62 -10.60
C PHE A 65 2.04 8.63 -11.38
N CYS A 66 1.84 9.65 -12.22
CA CYS A 66 0.60 9.90 -12.96
C CYS A 66 0.93 10.87 -14.10
N GLU A 67 1.34 10.32 -15.24
CA GLU A 67 1.65 11.09 -16.45
C GLU A 67 0.39 11.29 -17.30
N PRO A 68 0.21 12.49 -17.91
CA PRO A 68 -0.94 12.75 -18.78
C PRO A 68 -0.95 11.75 -19.96
N GLY A 69 -2.13 11.18 -20.25
CA GLY A 69 -2.30 10.20 -21.33
C GLY A 69 -1.76 8.79 -21.05
N ASN A 70 -0.97 8.58 -19.99
CA ASN A 70 -0.41 7.27 -19.66
C ASN A 70 -1.41 6.42 -18.85
N ILE A 71 -1.90 5.35 -19.49
CA ILE A 71 -2.86 4.40 -18.90
C ILE A 71 -2.14 3.16 -18.34
N THR A 72 -1.06 2.73 -19.00
CA THR A 72 -0.41 1.44 -18.75
C THR A 72 0.42 1.40 -17.47
N GLU A 73 1.08 2.50 -17.11
CA GLU A 73 1.95 2.57 -15.94
C GLU A 73 1.44 3.56 -14.89
N ASN A 74 0.12 3.62 -14.70
CA ASN A 74 -0.49 4.59 -13.80
C ASN A 74 -1.02 3.93 -12.51
N GLY A 75 -0.31 4.17 -11.41
CA GLY A 75 -0.68 3.66 -10.09
C GLY A 75 -2.02 4.23 -9.59
N VAL A 76 -2.32 5.48 -9.95
CA VAL A 76 -3.56 6.16 -9.54
C VAL A 76 -4.77 5.59 -10.27
N LEU A 77 -4.69 5.41 -11.59
CA LEU A 77 -5.78 4.78 -12.37
C LEU A 77 -6.03 3.33 -11.94
N SER A 78 -4.97 2.57 -11.68
CA SER A 78 -5.09 1.21 -11.17
C SER A 78 -5.79 1.16 -9.81
N PHE A 79 -5.49 2.11 -8.93
CA PHE A 79 -6.16 2.23 -7.64
C PHE A 79 -7.65 2.56 -7.81
N VAL A 80 -7.98 3.45 -8.75
CA VAL A 80 -9.36 3.77 -9.09
C VAL A 80 -10.11 2.52 -9.57
N LYS A 81 -9.49 1.74 -10.47
CA LYS A 81 -10.06 0.50 -11.03
C LYS A 81 -10.35 -0.57 -10.00
N TYR A 82 -9.40 -0.85 -9.10
CA TYR A 82 -9.46 -1.99 -8.19
C TYR A 82 -10.03 -1.67 -6.81
N VAL A 83 -10.05 -0.39 -6.40
CA VAL A 83 -10.50 0.02 -5.07
C VAL A 83 -11.75 0.90 -5.17
N ILE A 84 -11.68 2.01 -5.89
CA ILE A 84 -12.76 3.02 -5.89
C ILE A 84 -14.00 2.50 -6.61
N PHE A 85 -13.89 2.04 -7.86
CA PHE A 85 -15.04 1.55 -8.63
C PHE A 85 -15.75 0.35 -7.98
N PRO A 86 -15.06 -0.66 -7.42
CA PRO A 86 -15.72 -1.76 -6.72
C PRO A 86 -16.43 -1.34 -5.44
N ILE A 87 -15.93 -0.31 -4.73
CA ILE A 87 -16.55 0.17 -3.49
C ILE A 87 -17.76 1.06 -3.77
N ILE A 88 -17.65 1.95 -4.75
CA ILE A 88 -18.72 2.88 -5.13
C ILE A 88 -19.71 2.20 -6.10
N SER A 89 -19.74 0.86 -6.17
CA SER A 89 -20.56 0.10 -7.13
C SER A 89 -22.01 0.62 -7.16
N GLY A 90 -22.35 1.32 -8.25
CA GLY A 90 -23.67 1.95 -8.45
C GLY A 90 -23.74 3.48 -8.27
N GLN A 91 -22.66 4.18 -7.93
CA GLN A 91 -22.60 5.64 -7.95
C GLN A 91 -21.51 6.13 -8.90
N ALA A 92 -21.69 7.35 -9.42
CA ALA A 92 -20.72 7.94 -10.34
C ALA A 92 -19.48 8.44 -9.58
N PHE A 93 -18.29 8.19 -10.14
CA PHE A 93 -17.05 8.77 -9.67
C PHE A 93 -16.98 10.23 -10.14
N VAL A 94 -17.06 11.17 -9.19
CA VAL A 94 -17.11 12.61 -9.48
C VAL A 94 -15.72 13.23 -9.32
N ILE A 95 -15.23 13.83 -10.39
CA ILE A 95 -14.02 14.66 -10.40
C ILE A 95 -14.45 16.12 -10.35
N LYS A 96 -14.22 16.77 -9.21
CA LYS A 96 -14.50 18.20 -9.04
C LYS A 96 -13.38 19.02 -9.65
N ARG A 97 -13.72 19.94 -10.55
CA ARG A 97 -12.74 20.80 -11.25
C ARG A 97 -13.25 22.22 -11.29
N GLU A 98 -12.34 23.18 -11.35
CA GLU A 98 -12.74 24.57 -11.55
C GLU A 98 -13.43 24.73 -12.91
N GLU A 99 -14.38 25.66 -13.02
CA GLU A 99 -15.09 25.92 -14.29
C GLU A 99 -14.14 26.25 -15.45
N LYS A 100 -12.98 26.83 -15.14
CA LYS A 100 -11.91 27.12 -16.11
C LYS A 100 -11.29 25.86 -16.76
N HIS A 101 -11.46 24.70 -16.15
CA HIS A 101 -10.89 23.41 -16.58
C HIS A 101 -11.97 22.41 -17.04
N GLY A 102 -13.14 22.91 -17.44
CA GLY A 102 -14.23 22.10 -17.99
C GLY A 102 -15.30 21.68 -16.99
N GLY A 103 -15.24 22.18 -15.74
CA GLY A 103 -16.24 21.90 -14.71
C GLY A 103 -16.21 20.45 -14.18
N ASP A 104 -17.18 20.15 -13.30
CA ASP A 104 -17.32 18.85 -12.65
C ASP A 104 -17.69 17.76 -13.67
N ILE A 105 -16.96 16.65 -13.66
CA ILE A 105 -17.21 15.50 -14.54
C ILE A 105 -17.46 14.26 -13.69
N SER A 106 -18.49 13.50 -14.06
CA SER A 106 -18.85 12.25 -13.39
C SER A 106 -18.74 11.06 -14.36
N PHE A 107 -18.10 9.98 -13.91
CA PHE A 107 -17.95 8.74 -14.70
C PHE A 107 -18.73 7.61 -14.04
N MET A 108 -19.54 6.87 -14.79
CA MET A 108 -20.23 5.69 -14.27
C MET A 108 -19.38 4.43 -14.39
N ASP A 109 -18.61 4.35 -15.47
CA ASP A 109 -17.74 3.21 -15.76
C ASP A 109 -16.27 3.58 -15.75
N TYR A 110 -15.43 2.63 -15.31
CA TYR A 110 -13.97 2.79 -15.37
C TYR A 110 -13.47 3.00 -16.81
N LYS A 111 -14.12 2.36 -17.79
CA LYS A 111 -13.73 2.49 -19.20
C LYS A 111 -13.86 3.91 -19.72
N GLU A 112 -14.95 4.61 -19.35
CA GLU A 112 -15.17 6.00 -19.75
C GLU A 112 -14.08 6.91 -19.16
N LEU A 113 -13.72 6.68 -17.89
CA LEU A 113 -12.64 7.41 -17.24
C LEU A 113 -11.28 7.14 -17.92
N GLU A 114 -11.01 5.88 -18.26
CA GLU A 114 -9.77 5.46 -18.91
C GLU A 114 -9.62 6.11 -20.29
N GLU A 115 -10.69 6.12 -21.10
CA GLU A 115 -10.73 6.79 -22.40
C GLU A 115 -10.59 8.31 -22.29
N ALA A 116 -11.27 8.95 -21.33
CA ALA A 116 -11.16 10.38 -21.10
C ALA A 116 -9.75 10.78 -20.65
N TYR A 117 -9.09 9.95 -19.83
CA TYR A 117 -7.71 10.16 -19.43
C TYR A 117 -6.73 9.96 -20.61
N ALA A 118 -6.99 8.99 -21.48
CA ALA A 118 -6.22 8.75 -22.70
C ALA A 118 -6.25 9.94 -23.66
N LYS A 119 -7.40 10.61 -23.75
CA LYS A 119 -7.62 11.81 -24.57
C LYS A 119 -7.12 13.09 -23.92
N GLU A 120 -6.52 13.00 -22.73
CA GLU A 120 -6.05 14.14 -21.93
C GLU A 120 -7.17 15.12 -21.51
N GLU A 121 -8.44 14.67 -21.51
CA GLU A 121 -9.59 15.46 -21.04
C GLU A 121 -9.63 15.56 -19.50
N VAL A 122 -8.97 14.62 -18.83
CA VAL A 122 -8.82 14.58 -17.37
C VAL A 122 -7.35 14.82 -17.01
N TYR A 123 -7.08 15.94 -16.34
CA TYR A 123 -5.72 16.27 -15.93
C TYR A 123 -5.27 15.43 -14.71
N PRO A 124 -3.99 15.02 -14.63
CA PRO A 124 -3.49 14.19 -13.52
C PRO A 124 -3.71 14.77 -12.12
N LEU A 125 -3.66 16.09 -11.97
CA LEU A 125 -3.88 16.76 -10.68
C LEU A 125 -5.32 16.61 -10.19
N ASP A 126 -6.28 16.73 -11.10
CA ASP A 126 -7.71 16.64 -10.79
C ASP A 126 -8.06 15.21 -10.38
N LEU A 127 -7.54 14.23 -11.13
CA LEU A 127 -7.68 12.82 -10.80
C LEU A 127 -7.11 12.52 -9.40
N LYS A 128 -5.88 12.98 -9.10
CA LYS A 128 -5.26 12.79 -7.78
C LYS A 128 -6.07 13.41 -6.65
N ASN A 129 -6.65 14.60 -6.87
CA ASN A 129 -7.46 15.28 -5.86
C ASN A 129 -8.79 14.53 -5.62
N ALA A 130 -9.48 14.11 -6.69
CA ALA A 130 -10.72 13.35 -6.59
C ALA A 130 -10.50 12.01 -5.87
N VAL A 131 -9.43 11.29 -6.24
CA VAL A 131 -9.03 10.04 -5.56
C VAL A 131 -8.73 10.28 -4.09
N ALA A 132 -8.06 11.38 -3.74
CA ALA A 132 -7.78 11.71 -2.34
C ALA A 132 -9.06 12.00 -1.54
N GLU A 133 -10.05 12.67 -2.14
CA GLU A 133 -11.33 12.94 -1.49
C GLU A 133 -12.11 11.64 -1.24
N GLU A 134 -12.26 10.79 -2.25
CA GLU A 134 -12.96 9.51 -2.09
C GLU A 134 -12.25 8.58 -1.11
N LEU A 135 -10.91 8.53 -1.15
CA LEU A 135 -10.16 7.73 -0.18
C LEU A 135 -10.34 8.23 1.25
N ASN A 136 -10.39 9.55 1.45
CA ASN A 136 -10.61 10.08 2.80
C ASN A 136 -11.99 9.71 3.32
N LYS A 137 -13.04 9.77 2.51
CA LYS A 137 -14.38 9.30 2.90
C LYS A 137 -14.36 7.82 3.32
N LEU A 138 -13.58 6.99 2.63
CA LEU A 138 -13.40 5.58 2.97
C LEU A 138 -12.66 5.38 4.30
N LEU A 139 -11.62 6.18 4.56
CA LEU A 139 -10.74 6.04 5.72
C LEU A 139 -11.30 6.70 6.99
N ASP A 140 -12.13 7.73 6.86
CA ASP A 140 -12.72 8.46 8.00
C ASP A 140 -13.45 7.57 9.02
N PRO A 141 -14.29 6.59 8.64
CA PRO A 141 -14.90 5.69 9.63
C PRO A 141 -13.87 4.81 10.36
N ILE A 142 -12.75 4.47 9.71
CA ILE A 142 -11.67 3.70 10.32
C ILE A 142 -10.93 4.57 11.33
N ARG A 143 -10.54 5.78 10.93
CA ARG A 143 -9.92 6.78 11.80
C ARG A 143 -10.79 7.10 13.00
N ALA A 144 -12.09 7.28 12.80
CA ALA A 144 -13.05 7.53 13.87
C ALA A 144 -13.06 6.40 14.91
N LYS A 145 -13.13 5.13 14.46
CA LYS A 145 -13.10 3.96 15.36
C LYS A 145 -11.82 3.87 16.18
N PHE A 146 -10.66 4.09 15.54
CA PHE A 146 -9.37 4.11 16.24
C PHE A 146 -9.22 5.31 17.18
N ASN A 147 -9.88 6.43 16.88
CA ASN A 147 -9.86 7.61 17.73
C ASN A 147 -10.80 7.52 18.93
N SER A 148 -11.96 6.87 18.76
CA SER A 148 -12.97 6.71 19.81
C SER A 148 -12.59 5.68 20.86
N ASP A 149 -11.83 4.64 20.50
CA ASP A 149 -11.49 3.54 21.40
C ASP A 149 -10.03 3.65 21.93
N PRO A 150 -9.82 3.95 23.22
CA PRO A 150 -8.49 4.01 23.81
C PRO A 150 -7.74 2.67 23.82
N SER A 151 -8.45 1.54 23.76
CA SER A 151 -7.82 0.20 23.73
C SER A 151 -7.07 -0.03 22.41
N LEU A 152 -7.65 0.39 21.29
CA LEU A 152 -7.05 0.28 19.96
C LEU A 152 -5.80 1.16 19.82
N LYS A 153 -5.79 2.35 20.45
CA LYS A 153 -4.61 3.22 20.49
C LYS A 153 -3.45 2.56 21.24
N LYS A 154 -3.72 2.04 22.44
CA LYS A 154 -2.72 1.30 23.22
C LYS A 154 -2.19 0.10 22.46
N LEU A 155 -3.07 -0.65 21.79
CA LEU A 155 -2.69 -1.81 20.98
C LEU A 155 -1.79 -1.41 19.82
N ARG A 156 -2.09 -0.30 19.12
CA ARG A 156 -1.23 0.24 18.07
C ARG A 156 0.16 0.57 18.61
N ASP A 157 0.23 1.30 19.72
CA ASP A 157 1.50 1.76 20.30
C ASP A 157 2.36 0.58 20.77
N MET A 158 1.73 -0.50 21.28
CA MET A 158 2.41 -1.75 21.63
C MET A 158 2.85 -2.56 20.42
N ALA A 159 2.03 -2.61 19.36
CA ALA A 159 2.33 -3.38 18.15
C ALA A 159 3.42 -2.73 17.30
N TYR A 160 3.50 -1.40 17.31
CA TYR A 160 4.47 -0.60 16.55
C TYR A 160 5.24 0.36 17.47
N PRO A 161 6.13 -0.17 18.34
CA PRO A 161 6.91 0.63 19.27
C PRO A 161 7.98 1.42 18.51
N GLY A 162 7.69 2.68 18.22
CA GLY A 162 8.58 3.59 17.48
C GLY A 162 7.90 4.34 16.35
N GLY A 163 6.69 4.83 16.62
CA GLY A 163 5.76 5.47 15.68
C GLY A 163 6.42 6.13 14.48
N GLU A 164 5.90 5.83 13.29
CA GLU A 164 6.33 6.27 11.96
C GLU A 164 7.32 7.44 11.99
N LYS A 165 8.61 7.12 12.10
CA LYS A 165 9.65 8.10 11.86
C LYS A 165 9.52 8.52 10.41
N SER A 166 8.95 9.70 10.18
CA SER A 166 9.10 10.42 8.92
C SER A 166 10.60 10.68 8.73
N GLU A 167 11.27 9.83 7.96
CA GLU A 167 12.68 9.99 7.66
C GLU A 167 12.88 11.24 6.80
N GLY A 168 13.46 12.24 7.45
CA GLY A 168 13.77 13.53 6.85
C GLY A 168 14.44 14.46 7.84
N LYS A 169 15.36 13.96 8.68
CA LYS A 169 16.36 14.78 9.38
C LYS A 169 17.55 13.92 9.80
N LYS A 170 18.71 14.18 9.19
CA LYS A 170 20.01 13.88 9.77
C LYS A 170 20.12 14.67 11.07
N GLU A 171 20.37 13.99 12.19
CA GLU A 171 21.13 14.54 13.30
C GLU A 171 21.52 13.39 14.24
N GLY A 172 22.83 13.27 14.46
CA GLY A 172 23.39 12.32 15.41
C GLY A 172 23.03 12.72 16.84
N GLY A 173 22.96 11.73 17.72
CA GLY A 173 22.74 11.95 19.14
C GLY A 173 22.25 10.70 19.84
N ALA A 174 23.09 10.17 20.72
CA ALA A 174 22.91 8.93 21.44
C ALA A 174 21.64 8.90 22.31
N ALA A 175 21.00 7.74 22.36
CA ALA A 175 20.18 7.32 23.49
C ALA A 175 20.22 5.79 23.59
N ALA A 176 21.06 5.31 24.50
CA ALA A 176 21.13 3.93 24.92
C ALA A 176 19.94 3.61 25.85
N ALA A 177 19.18 2.55 25.54
CA ALA A 177 18.49 1.73 26.54
C ALA A 177 17.99 0.44 25.89
N ASN A 178 18.62 -0.67 26.30
CA ASN A 178 18.13 -2.05 26.30
C ASN A 178 17.63 -2.65 24.97
N CYS A 179 18.58 -3.07 24.12
CA CYS A 179 18.33 -4.12 23.14
C CYS A 179 19.11 -5.38 23.51
N ALA A 180 18.37 -6.48 23.59
CA ALA A 180 18.86 -7.82 23.83
C ALA A 180 19.99 -8.18 22.86
N VAL A 181 20.99 -8.88 23.41
CA VAL A 181 22.14 -9.57 22.79
C VAL A 181 22.25 -9.35 21.27
N ASP A 182 23.01 -8.32 20.90
CA ASP A 182 23.40 -8.07 19.52
C ASP A 182 24.33 -9.21 19.04
N ILE A 183 23.84 -10.05 18.13
CA ILE A 183 24.56 -11.20 17.59
C ILE A 183 25.90 -10.78 16.95
N THR A 184 26.03 -9.51 16.54
CA THR A 184 27.25 -8.96 15.94
C THR A 184 28.40 -8.77 16.95
N ARG A 185 28.15 -8.92 18.26
CA ARG A 185 29.18 -8.88 19.32
C ARG A 185 29.66 -10.25 19.79
N LEU A 186 29.16 -11.34 19.23
CA LEU A 186 29.64 -12.68 19.54
C LEU A 186 30.98 -12.95 18.81
N ASP A 187 32.08 -12.94 19.57
CA ASP A 187 33.42 -13.31 19.11
C ASP A 187 33.50 -14.84 18.91
N LEU A 188 32.97 -15.33 17.79
CA LEU A 188 33.02 -16.74 17.41
C LEU A 188 34.40 -17.09 16.85
N ARG A 189 35.25 -17.69 17.69
CA ARG A 189 36.54 -18.25 17.23
C ARG A 189 36.34 -19.71 16.86
N VAL A 190 36.54 -20.02 15.58
CA VAL A 190 36.54 -21.40 15.08
C VAL A 190 37.97 -21.94 15.21
N GLY A 191 38.16 -22.95 16.06
CA GLY A 191 39.41 -23.70 16.17
C GLY A 191 39.33 -25.02 15.43
N GLU A 192 40.40 -25.40 14.74
CA GLU A 192 40.55 -26.71 14.09
C GLU A 192 40.93 -27.77 15.15
N ILE A 193 40.28 -28.93 15.13
CA ILE A 193 40.58 -30.02 16.06
C ILE A 193 41.79 -30.80 15.52
N ILE A 194 42.95 -30.62 16.13
CA ILE A 194 44.23 -31.15 15.63
C ILE A 194 44.46 -32.62 16.03
N SER A 195 43.83 -33.10 17.11
CA SER A 195 43.84 -34.53 17.43
C SER A 195 42.71 -34.92 18.39
N ILE A 196 42.26 -36.17 18.26
CA ILE A 196 41.28 -36.81 19.14
C ILE A 196 41.92 -38.12 19.60
N GLU A 197 42.20 -38.25 20.89
CA GLU A 197 42.55 -39.54 21.50
C GLU A 197 41.29 -40.30 21.90
N LYS A 198 41.36 -41.63 21.79
CA LYS A 198 40.22 -42.55 21.75
C LYS A 198 39.84 -43.09 23.12
#